data_AF-A0A7Y7CMX0-F1
#
_entry.id   AF-A0A7Y7CMX0-F1
#
_cell.length_a   1.000
_cell.length_b   1.000
_cell.length_c   1.000
_cell.angle_alpha   90.00
_cell.angle_beta   90.00
_cell.angle_gamma   90.00
#
_symmetry.space_group_name_H-M   'P 1'
#
loop_
_entity.id
_entity.type
_entity.pdbx_description
1 polymer ?
#
loop_
_entity_poly.entity_id
_entity_poly.type
_entity_poly.pdbx_seq_one_letter_code
_entity_poly.pdbx_strand_id
1 'polypeptide(L)'
;MPNDYIKSFGFPRWGEYGRDKDAEPVRMCDYSGCNEKGAHPAPKSPGSAERWYFCRPHAAEYNRSWDFFQGMSDEEAMRHMNDGSESSDAFASARTFEWGGAVGDDGFTATENSAFDALELDPGASQDAIKKQYRKLAKIYHPDANPGDPAAAERFHQIQTAYDLLKT
;
A
#
# COMPACT_ATOMS: atom_id res chain seq x y z
N MET A 1 31.31 -13.67 41.05
CA MET A 1 30.69 -14.29 39.85
C MET A 1 29.53 -13.41 39.44
N PRO A 2 29.70 -12.42 38.54
CA PRO A 2 28.59 -11.59 38.11
C PRO A 2 27.68 -12.36 37.13
N ASN A 3 26.38 -12.16 37.30
CA ASN A 3 25.28 -13.02 36.88
C ASN A 3 24.96 -12.88 35.38
N ASP A 4 25.31 -13.89 34.59
CA ASP A 4 25.03 -14.05 33.15
C ASP A 4 23.57 -14.48 32.90
N TYR A 5 22.60 -13.65 33.29
CA TYR A 5 21.18 -13.99 33.14
C TYR A 5 20.31 -12.80 32.68
N ILE A 6 20.65 -12.23 31.52
CA ILE A 6 19.69 -11.46 30.69
C ILE A 6 20.00 -11.78 29.21
N LYS A 7 19.82 -13.03 28.80
CA LYS A 7 19.94 -13.45 27.39
C LYS A 7 18.91 -14.53 27.04
N SER A 8 17.62 -14.21 27.09
CA SER A 8 16.57 -15.01 26.42
C SER A 8 15.16 -14.47 26.67
N PHE A 9 14.79 -13.34 26.07
CA PHE A 9 13.39 -13.08 25.72
C PHE A 9 13.33 -12.61 24.27
N GLY A 10 12.52 -13.30 23.49
CA GLY A 10 12.57 -13.35 22.03
C GLY A 10 12.02 -12.10 21.35
N PHE A 11 12.90 -11.42 20.62
CA PHE A 11 12.58 -10.47 19.56
C PHE A 11 13.58 -10.70 18.40
N PRO A 12 13.18 -10.63 17.11
CA PRO A 12 14.05 -10.92 15.97
C PRO A 12 15.30 -10.02 15.97
N ARG A 13 16.48 -10.63 15.96
CA ARG A 13 17.79 -9.96 16.01
C ARG A 13 18.14 -9.38 14.64
N TRP A 14 17.55 -8.26 14.25
CA TRP A 14 18.15 -7.41 13.23
C TRP A 14 19.45 -6.86 13.81
N GLY A 15 20.56 -7.10 13.11
CA GLY A 15 21.91 -6.82 13.60
C GLY A 15 22.16 -5.37 14.02
N GLU A 16 23.27 -5.19 14.71
CA GLU A 16 23.89 -3.95 15.17
C GLU A 16 23.67 -2.75 14.20
N TYR A 17 22.99 -1.71 14.68
CA TYR A 17 22.80 -0.45 13.95
C TYR A 17 24.10 0.35 13.95
N GLY A 18 25.04 -0.08 13.12
CA GLY A 18 26.36 0.55 13.05
C GLY A 18 27.10 0.12 11.79
N ARG A 19 26.45 0.19 10.63
CA ARG A 19 27.23 0.26 9.38
C ARG A 19 27.69 1.70 9.26
N ASP A 20 28.97 1.93 9.49
CA ASP A 20 29.66 3.11 8.96
C ASP A 20 29.31 3.16 7.47
N LYS A 21 28.51 4.16 7.07
CA LYS A 21 28.21 4.38 5.66
C LYS A 21 29.45 5.06 5.09
N ASP A 22 30.27 4.28 4.39
CA ASP A 22 31.32 4.86 3.55
C ASP A 22 30.72 5.97 2.68
N ALA A 23 31.48 7.05 2.50
CA ALA A 23 31.05 8.17 1.67
C ALA A 23 30.86 7.70 0.22
N GLU A 24 29.61 7.63 -0.23
CA GLU A 24 29.31 7.25 -1.61
C GLU A 24 29.92 8.26 -2.60
N PRO A 25 30.62 7.80 -3.65
CA PRO A 25 31.20 8.69 -4.65
C PRO A 25 30.08 9.43 -5.40
N VAL A 26 30.08 10.75 -5.27
CA VAL A 26 29.12 11.62 -5.96
C VAL A 26 29.47 11.68 -7.45
N ARG A 27 28.63 11.11 -8.30
CA ARG A 27 28.69 11.29 -9.76
C ARG A 27 28.11 12.67 -10.13
N MET A 28 28.74 13.36 -11.07
CA MET A 28 28.25 14.62 -11.62
C MET A 28 27.26 14.37 -12.77
N CYS A 29 26.43 15.38 -13.06
CA CYS A 29 25.51 15.35 -14.19
C CYS A 29 26.28 15.30 -15.52
N ASP A 30 25.87 14.41 -16.42
CA ASP A 30 26.48 14.25 -17.75
C ASP A 30 26.02 15.31 -18.78
N TYR A 31 25.15 16.25 -18.38
CA TYR A 31 24.67 17.32 -19.26
C TYR A 31 25.76 18.38 -19.46
N SER A 32 25.95 18.84 -20.69
CA SER A 32 27.00 19.80 -21.02
C SER A 32 26.89 21.10 -20.21
N GLY A 33 27.92 21.40 -19.42
CA GLY A 33 27.96 22.62 -18.59
C GLY A 33 27.16 22.54 -17.28
N CYS A 34 26.62 21.39 -16.92
CA CYS A 34 25.97 21.20 -15.61
C CYS A 34 26.99 20.69 -14.56
N ASN A 35 26.96 21.27 -13.36
CA ASN A 35 27.80 20.84 -12.22
C ASN A 35 26.96 20.29 -11.05
N GLU A 36 25.70 19.93 -11.30
CA GLU A 36 24.82 19.35 -10.29
C GLU A 36 25.08 17.84 -10.12
N LYS A 37 24.61 17.26 -9.01
CA LYS A 37 24.72 15.83 -8.73
C LYS A 37 23.88 15.00 -9.72
N GLY A 38 24.51 14.05 -10.40
CA GLY A 38 23.89 13.09 -11.32
C GLY A 38 23.21 11.94 -10.58
N ALA A 39 22.09 12.21 -9.91
CA ALA A 39 21.37 11.20 -9.11
C ALA A 39 20.37 10.35 -9.91
N HIS A 40 20.06 10.74 -11.15
CA HIS A 40 19.00 10.13 -11.95
C HIS A 40 19.57 9.43 -13.18
N PRO A 41 19.67 8.09 -13.18
CA PRO A 41 20.13 7.35 -14.34
C PRO A 41 19.04 7.34 -15.43
N ALA A 42 19.46 7.52 -16.69
CA ALA A 42 18.60 7.47 -17.87
C ALA A 42 19.23 6.56 -18.95
N PRO A 43 18.44 5.75 -19.68
CA PRO A 43 18.96 4.82 -20.68
C PRO A 43 19.55 5.57 -21.88
N LYS A 44 20.70 5.17 -22.41
CA LYS A 44 21.30 5.86 -23.59
C LYS A 44 20.61 5.51 -24.90
N SER A 45 20.13 4.28 -25.03
CA SER A 45 19.35 3.78 -26.17
C SER A 45 18.33 2.74 -25.68
N PRO A 46 17.24 2.51 -26.43
CA PRO A 46 16.30 1.43 -26.11
C PRO A 46 17.04 0.09 -25.96
N GLY A 47 16.84 -0.59 -24.82
CA GLY A 47 17.44 -1.89 -24.55
C GLY A 47 18.95 -1.92 -24.26
N SER A 48 19.66 -0.79 -24.25
CA SER A 48 21.08 -0.80 -23.85
C SER A 48 21.27 -0.77 -22.33
N ALA A 49 22.33 -1.47 -21.87
CA ALA A 49 22.74 -1.43 -20.47
C ALA A 49 23.45 -0.12 -20.08
N GLU A 50 23.81 0.69 -21.07
CA GLU A 50 24.49 1.96 -20.87
C GLU A 50 23.53 3.03 -20.34
N ARG A 51 23.99 3.82 -19.38
CA ARG A 51 23.20 4.86 -18.70
C ARG A 51 23.92 6.20 -18.71
N TRP A 52 23.18 7.27 -18.95
CA TRP A 52 23.55 8.64 -18.59
C TRP A 52 23.11 8.93 -17.15
N TYR A 53 23.81 9.81 -16.44
CA TYR A 53 23.46 10.26 -15.10
C TYR A 53 23.15 11.75 -15.13
N PHE A 54 21.88 12.10 -14.90
CA PHE A 54 21.42 13.48 -14.91
C PHE A 54 21.04 13.97 -13.51
N CYS A 55 21.04 15.30 -13.33
CA CYS A 55 20.36 15.94 -12.21
C CYS A 55 18.83 15.97 -12.46
N ARG A 56 18.05 16.34 -11.44
CA ARG A 56 16.57 16.40 -11.55
C ARG A 56 16.05 17.15 -12.78
N PRO A 57 16.51 18.38 -13.10
CA PRO A 57 15.98 19.13 -14.23
C PRO A 57 16.33 18.46 -15.57
N HIS A 58 17.58 18.06 -15.76
CA HIS A 58 18.01 17.43 -17.03
C HIS A 58 17.42 16.02 -17.22
N ALA A 59 17.20 15.26 -16.14
CA ALA A 59 16.50 13.99 -16.23
C ALA A 59 15.05 14.18 -16.71
N ALA A 60 14.37 15.23 -16.23
CA ALA A 60 13.03 15.57 -16.68
C ALA A 60 12.99 16.06 -18.13
N GLU A 61 13.99 16.83 -18.59
CA GLU A 61 14.14 17.20 -20.00
C GLU A 61 14.38 15.98 -20.88
N TYR A 62 15.33 15.14 -20.49
CA TYR A 62 15.66 13.91 -21.19
C TYR A 62 14.45 13.00 -21.36
N ASN A 63 13.72 12.73 -20.26
CA ASN A 63 12.53 11.88 -20.27
C ASN A 63 11.40 12.47 -21.12
N ARG A 64 11.29 13.81 -21.24
CA ARG A 64 10.29 14.46 -22.11
C ARG A 64 10.62 14.30 -23.58
N SER A 65 11.90 14.32 -23.95
CA SER A 65 12.37 14.11 -25.33
C SER A 65 12.61 12.64 -25.67
N TRP A 66 12.45 11.73 -24.71
CA TRP A 66 12.73 10.32 -24.91
C TRP A 66 11.59 9.66 -25.67
N ASP A 67 11.87 9.31 -26.91
CA ASP A 67 10.97 8.49 -27.72
C ASP A 67 11.52 7.05 -27.76
N PHE A 68 10.85 6.18 -27.00
CA PHE A 68 11.21 4.77 -26.87
C PHE A 68 11.14 4.02 -28.21
N PHE A 69 10.29 4.49 -29.14
CA PHE A 69 10.07 3.85 -30.44
C PHE A 69 11.03 4.32 -31.53
N GLN A 70 11.98 5.21 -31.21
CA GLN A 70 13.02 5.62 -32.16
C GLN A 70 13.83 4.40 -32.61
N GLY A 71 13.57 3.93 -33.84
CA GLY A 71 14.25 2.80 -34.47
C GLY A 71 13.51 1.46 -34.41
N MET A 72 12.28 1.43 -33.88
CA MET A 72 11.40 0.25 -33.91
C MET A 72 10.37 0.42 -35.04
N SER A 73 9.99 -0.67 -35.72
CA SER A 73 8.93 -0.59 -36.73
C SER A 73 7.56 -0.36 -36.08
N ASP A 74 6.62 0.27 -36.81
CA ASP A 74 5.26 0.54 -36.31
C ASP A 74 4.57 -0.74 -35.80
N GLU A 75 4.79 -1.89 -36.46
CA GLU A 75 4.23 -3.18 -36.04
C GLU A 75 4.81 -3.68 -34.70
N GLU A 76 6.11 -3.50 -34.48
CA GLU A 76 6.77 -3.89 -33.23
C GLU A 76 6.39 -2.94 -32.09
N ALA A 77 6.25 -1.64 -32.39
CA ALA A 77 5.75 -0.65 -31.45
C ALA A 77 4.34 -1.00 -30.97
N MET A 78 3.45 -1.40 -31.89
CA MET A 78 2.10 -1.87 -31.57
C MET A 78 2.09 -3.15 -30.73
N ARG A 79 3.01 -4.09 -30.98
CA ARG A 79 3.13 -5.32 -30.16
C ARG A 79 3.56 -4.99 -28.72
N HIS A 80 4.47 -4.03 -28.54
CA HIS A 80 4.92 -3.60 -27.20
C HIS A 80 3.91 -2.70 -26.46
N MET A 81 3.05 -2.00 -27.21
CA MET A 81 1.90 -1.32 -26.60
C MET A 81 0.85 -2.34 -26.13
N ASN A 82 0.62 -3.41 -26.91
CA ASN A 82 -0.31 -4.47 -26.55
C ASN A 82 0.19 -5.33 -25.37
N ASP A 83 1.47 -5.74 -25.33
CA ASP A 83 2.03 -6.50 -24.20
C ASP A 83 2.07 -5.67 -22.89
N GLY A 84 2.34 -4.37 -22.99
CA GLY A 84 2.28 -3.43 -21.89
C GLY A 84 0.85 -3.18 -21.39
N SER A 85 -0.14 -3.20 -22.30
CA SER A 85 -1.56 -3.01 -21.93
C SER A 85 -2.11 -4.15 -21.07
N GLU A 86 -1.64 -5.39 -21.26
CA GLU A 86 -1.95 -6.52 -20.39
C GLU A 86 -1.40 -6.32 -18.95
N SER A 87 -0.34 -5.50 -18.80
CA SER A 87 0.21 -5.12 -17.49
C SER A 87 -0.46 -3.88 -16.86
N SER A 88 -1.15 -3.05 -17.65
CA SER A 88 -1.87 -1.89 -17.12
C SER A 88 -3.15 -2.31 -16.39
N ASP A 89 -3.84 -3.35 -16.87
CA ASP A 89 -4.90 -4.02 -16.13
C ASP A 89 -4.35 -4.81 -14.94
N ALA A 90 -3.13 -5.36 -15.04
CA ALA A 90 -2.43 -5.97 -13.91
C ALA A 90 -2.01 -4.96 -12.83
N PHE A 91 -1.71 -3.70 -13.18
CA PHE A 91 -1.34 -2.64 -12.23
C PHE A 91 -2.56 -1.86 -11.69
N ALA A 92 -3.63 -1.73 -12.48
CA ALA A 92 -4.93 -1.25 -12.00
C ALA A 92 -5.55 -2.24 -11.02
N SER A 93 -5.43 -3.54 -11.28
CA SER A 93 -5.77 -4.61 -10.32
C SER A 93 -4.71 -4.82 -9.23
N ALA A 94 -3.50 -4.28 -9.35
CA ALA A 94 -2.56 -4.25 -8.22
C ALA A 94 -2.94 -3.17 -7.18
N ARG A 95 -3.64 -2.09 -7.59
CA ARG A 95 -4.20 -1.11 -6.64
C ARG A 95 -5.34 -1.66 -5.80
N THR A 96 -5.95 -2.79 -6.18
CA THR A 96 -6.98 -3.44 -5.36
C THR A 96 -6.40 -4.35 -4.26
N PHE A 97 -5.07 -4.54 -4.22
CA PHE A 97 -4.42 -5.45 -3.25
C PHE A 97 -3.26 -4.86 -2.43
N GLU A 98 -3.06 -3.54 -2.42
CA GLU A 98 -2.00 -2.96 -1.59
C GLU A 98 -2.53 -1.73 -0.82
N TRP A 99 -3.01 -1.98 0.41
CA TRP A 99 -3.33 -1.02 1.46
C TRP A 99 -4.75 -0.43 1.57
N GLY A 100 -5.64 -0.67 0.61
CA GLY A 100 -7.08 -0.39 0.73
C GLY A 100 -7.84 -1.52 0.08
N GLY A 101 -8.57 -2.32 0.86
CA GLY A 101 -9.28 -3.50 0.34
C GLY A 101 -10.12 -3.15 -0.88
N ALA A 102 -10.22 -4.08 -1.83
CA ALA A 102 -11.05 -3.92 -3.02
C ALA A 102 -12.45 -3.41 -2.61
N VAL A 103 -12.81 -2.23 -3.13
CA VAL A 103 -14.15 -1.67 -2.99
C VAL A 103 -15.05 -2.47 -3.93
N GLY A 104 -16.14 -3.02 -3.40
CA GLY A 104 -17.14 -3.73 -4.18
C GLY A 104 -17.84 -2.81 -5.19
N ASP A 105 -18.70 -3.40 -6.01
CA ASP A 105 -19.62 -2.64 -6.87
C ASP A 105 -20.58 -1.74 -6.06
N ASP A 106 -20.82 -2.11 -4.81
CA ASP A 106 -21.57 -1.40 -3.79
C ASP A 106 -20.86 -0.18 -3.17
N GLY A 107 -19.59 0.05 -3.51
CA GLY A 107 -18.84 1.21 -3.02
C GLY A 107 -18.30 1.07 -1.60
N PHE A 108 -18.35 -0.13 -1.01
CA PHE A 108 -17.80 -0.42 0.32
C PHE A 108 -16.69 -1.47 0.25
N THR A 109 -15.77 -1.42 1.21
CA THR A 109 -14.76 -2.47 1.40
C THR A 109 -15.40 -3.73 1.99
N ALA A 110 -14.79 -4.89 1.76
CA ALA A 110 -15.27 -6.16 2.33
C ALA A 110 -15.41 -6.12 3.88
N THR A 111 -14.55 -5.35 4.55
CA THR A 111 -14.60 -5.17 6.01
C THR A 111 -15.78 -4.31 6.44
N GLU A 112 -16.11 -3.26 5.69
CA GLU A 112 -17.30 -2.43 5.94
C GLU A 112 -18.59 -3.23 5.70
N ASN A 113 -18.66 -4.01 4.63
CA ASN A 113 -19.81 -4.89 4.37
C ASN A 113 -20.00 -5.92 5.50
N SER A 114 -18.92 -6.55 5.97
CA SER A 114 -18.96 -7.45 7.13
C SER A 114 -19.41 -6.74 8.41
N ALA A 115 -19.11 -5.43 8.56
CA ALA A 115 -19.57 -4.64 9.69
C ALA A 115 -21.07 -4.32 9.61
N PHE A 116 -21.61 -4.02 8.43
CA PHE A 116 -23.05 -3.87 8.21
C PHE A 116 -23.80 -5.18 8.52
N ASP A 117 -23.26 -6.32 8.06
CA ASP A 117 -23.82 -7.65 8.34
C ASP A 117 -23.84 -7.97 9.84
N ALA A 118 -22.76 -7.64 10.57
CA ALA A 118 -22.68 -7.85 12.02
C ALA A 118 -23.71 -7.01 12.81
N LEU A 119 -24.15 -5.88 12.25
CA LEU A 119 -25.21 -5.05 12.82
C LEU A 119 -26.60 -5.41 12.28
N GLU A 120 -26.72 -6.36 11.36
CA GLU A 120 -27.96 -6.72 10.68
C GLU A 120 -28.57 -5.52 9.92
N LEU A 121 -27.74 -4.80 9.19
CA LEU A 121 -28.12 -3.63 8.38
C LEU A 121 -27.71 -3.82 6.92
N ASP A 122 -28.44 -3.19 6.02
CA ASP A 122 -28.05 -3.11 4.61
C ASP A 122 -26.80 -2.24 4.43
N PRO A 123 -25.94 -2.57 3.45
CA PRO A 123 -24.82 -1.71 3.06
C PRO A 123 -25.28 -0.29 2.76
N GLY A 124 -24.62 0.71 3.36
CA GLY A 124 -24.99 2.12 3.20
C GLY A 124 -26.14 2.61 4.08
N ALA A 125 -26.53 1.86 5.12
CA ALA A 125 -27.47 2.34 6.13
C ALA A 125 -27.01 3.67 6.77
N SER A 126 -27.95 4.58 7.03
CA SER A 126 -27.65 5.89 7.64
C SER A 126 -27.05 5.77 9.04
N GLN A 127 -26.23 6.75 9.44
CA GLN A 127 -25.62 6.83 10.77
C GLN A 127 -26.62 6.74 11.93
N ASP A 128 -27.84 7.23 11.75
CA ASP A 128 -28.90 7.12 12.77
C ASP A 128 -29.42 5.68 12.91
N ALA A 129 -29.52 4.95 11.81
CA ALA A 129 -29.89 3.53 11.81
C ALA A 129 -28.80 2.68 12.49
N ILE A 130 -27.53 2.93 12.17
CA ILE A 130 -26.37 2.28 12.80
C ILE A 130 -26.40 2.46 14.32
N LYS A 131 -26.55 3.71 14.80
CA LYS A 131 -26.61 4.01 16.25
C LYS A 131 -27.81 3.35 16.92
N LYS A 132 -28.98 3.36 16.28
CA LYS A 132 -30.20 2.74 16.83
C LYS A 132 -30.04 1.24 16.98
N GLN A 133 -29.43 0.59 15.98
CA GLN A 133 -29.25 -0.85 15.95
C GLN A 133 -28.16 -1.30 16.93
N TYR A 134 -27.02 -0.60 16.98
CA TYR A 134 -25.99 -0.81 17.99
C TYR A 134 -26.56 -0.78 19.41
N ARG A 135 -27.37 0.23 19.76
CA ARG A 135 -27.96 0.34 21.12
C ARG A 135 -28.88 -0.83 21.45
N LYS A 136 -29.62 -1.36 20.48
CA LYS A 136 -30.50 -2.52 20.67
C LYS A 136 -29.67 -3.77 20.93
N LEU A 137 -28.69 -4.05 20.06
CA LEU A 137 -27.84 -5.24 20.16
C LEU A 137 -26.96 -5.19 21.41
N ALA A 138 -26.41 -4.03 21.75
CA ALA A 138 -25.65 -3.81 22.97
C ALA A 138 -26.46 -4.11 24.23
N LYS A 139 -27.77 -3.77 24.26
CA LYS A 139 -28.64 -4.11 25.40
C LYS A 139 -28.92 -5.61 25.51
N ILE A 140 -29.01 -6.30 24.37
CA ILE A 140 -29.27 -7.75 24.32
C ILE A 140 -28.03 -8.53 24.74
N TYR A 141 -26.85 -8.16 24.24
CA TYR A 141 -25.60 -8.90 24.43
C TYR A 141 -24.67 -8.31 25.50
N HIS A 142 -25.14 -7.35 26.31
CA HIS A 142 -24.32 -6.73 27.35
C HIS A 142 -23.79 -7.78 28.34
N PRO A 143 -22.52 -7.71 28.78
CA PRO A 143 -21.96 -8.63 29.77
C PRO A 143 -22.71 -8.59 31.11
N ASP A 144 -23.20 -7.42 31.53
CA ASP A 144 -24.02 -7.30 32.76
C ASP A 144 -25.38 -8.01 32.64
N ALA A 145 -25.96 -8.07 31.44
CA ALA A 145 -27.22 -8.76 31.21
C ALA A 145 -27.04 -10.27 31.03
N ASN A 146 -25.85 -10.69 30.55
CA ASN A 146 -25.50 -12.09 30.29
C ASN A 146 -24.19 -12.48 30.99
N PRO A 147 -24.17 -12.53 32.34
CA PRO A 147 -22.96 -12.86 33.07
C PRO A 147 -22.54 -14.30 32.80
N GLY A 148 -21.31 -14.50 32.31
CA GLY A 148 -20.71 -15.82 32.12
C GLY A 148 -21.07 -16.53 30.82
N ASP A 149 -21.74 -15.87 29.87
CA ASP A 149 -21.98 -16.41 28.53
C ASP A 149 -20.87 -15.99 27.55
N PRO A 150 -19.97 -16.90 27.13
CA PRO A 150 -18.90 -16.58 26.19
C PRO A 150 -19.43 -16.22 24.79
N ALA A 151 -20.59 -16.75 24.38
CA ALA A 151 -21.16 -16.47 23.07
C ALA A 151 -21.71 -15.04 23.00
N ALA A 152 -22.36 -14.57 24.07
CA ALA A 152 -22.80 -13.18 24.18
C ALA A 152 -21.62 -12.20 24.18
N ALA A 153 -20.53 -12.54 24.87
CA ALA A 153 -19.31 -11.72 24.90
C ALA A 153 -18.64 -11.59 23.53
N GLU A 154 -18.53 -12.69 22.78
CA GLU A 154 -17.98 -12.69 21.42
C GLU A 154 -18.85 -11.85 20.47
N ARG A 155 -20.18 -12.03 20.53
CA ARG A 155 -21.13 -11.23 19.73
C ARG A 155 -21.03 -9.74 20.07
N PHE A 156 -20.96 -9.39 21.35
CA PHE A 156 -20.81 -8.01 21.78
C PHE A 156 -19.52 -7.37 21.24
N HIS A 157 -18.40 -8.11 21.26
CA HIS A 157 -17.15 -7.65 20.69
C HIS A 157 -17.26 -7.39 19.18
N GLN A 158 -17.88 -8.31 18.43
CA GLN A 158 -18.12 -8.14 16.98
C GLN A 158 -18.96 -6.88 16.69
N ILE A 159 -20.05 -6.68 17.43
CA ILE A 159 -20.93 -5.51 17.32
C ILE A 159 -20.16 -4.21 17.62
N GLN A 160 -19.28 -4.22 18.63
CA GLN A 160 -18.47 -3.07 18.99
C GLN A 160 -17.45 -2.73 17.90
N THR A 161 -16.72 -3.73 17.39
CA THR A 161 -15.76 -3.53 16.30
C THR A 161 -16.44 -3.03 15.02
N ALA A 162 -17.62 -3.55 14.69
CA ALA A 162 -18.40 -3.12 13.54
C ALA A 162 -18.86 -1.67 13.67
N TYR A 163 -19.35 -1.28 14.85
CA TYR A 163 -19.76 0.10 15.11
C TYR A 163 -18.57 1.08 15.04
N ASP A 164 -17.42 0.73 15.60
CA ASP A 164 -16.25 1.61 15.59
C ASP A 164 -15.71 1.85 14.16
N LEU A 165 -15.82 0.85 13.27
CA LEU A 165 -15.45 0.98 11.86
C LEU A 165 -16.39 1.91 11.08
N LEU A 166 -17.70 1.81 11.31
CA LEU A 166 -18.71 2.57 10.56
C LEU A 166 -18.99 3.97 11.14
N LYS A 167 -18.36 4.34 12.26
CA LYS A 167 -18.60 5.59 12.99
C LYS A 167 -17.88 6.83 12.41
N THR A 168 -17.15 6.68 11.31
CA THR A 168 -16.45 7.76 10.59
C THR A 168 -17.39 8.87 10.11
#